data_AF-A0A538JC52-F1
#
_entry.id   AF-A0A538JC52-F1
#
_cell.length_a   1.000
_cell.length_b   1.000
_cell.length_c   1.000
_cell.angle_alpha   90.00
_cell.angle_beta   90.00
_cell.angle_gamma   90.00
#
_symmetry.space_group_name_H-M   'P 1'
#
loop_
_entity.id
_entity.type
_entity.pdbx_description
1 polymer ?
#
loop_
_entity_poly.entity_id
_entity_poly.type
_entity_poly.pdbx_seq_one_letter_code
_entity_poly.pdbx_strand_id
1 'polypeptide(L)' 'MTEGQRVEFEVVQGPKGAQAANVQAA' A
#
# COMPACT_ATOMS: atom_id res chain seq x y z
N MET A 1 0.75 12.07 0.54
CA MET A 1 1.69 11.05 0.06
C MET A 1 2.56 11.67 -0.99
N THR A 2 3.87 11.66 -0.78
CA THR A 2 4.86 12.17 -1.74
C THR A 2 5.82 11.06 -2.13
N GLU A 3 6.50 11.21 -3.26
CA GLU A 3 7.54 10.27 -3.67
C GLU A 3 8.63 10.15 -2.61
N GLY A 4 9.10 8.92 -2.36
CA GLY A 4 10.08 8.62 -1.31
C GLY A 4 9.52 8.54 0.12
N GLN A 5 8.22 8.79 0.34
CA GLN A 5 7.60 8.66 1.66
C GLN A 5 7.49 7.18 2.08
N ARG A 6 7.94 6.87 3.30
CA ARG A 6 7.74 5.55 3.92
C ARG A 6 6.29 5.37 4.36
N VAL A 7 5.71 4.21 4.10
CA VAL A 7 4.33 3.89 4.43
C VAL A 7 4.21 2.47 4.97
N GLU A 8 3.17 2.25 5.77
CA GLU A 8 2.68 0.94 6.18
C GLU A 8 1.41 0.61 5.40
N PHE A 9 1.23 -0.67 5.07
CA PHE A 9 0.07 -1.13 4.29
C PHE A 9 -0.13 -2.63 4.46
N GLU A 10 -1.33 -3.08 4.10
CA GLU A 10 -1.68 -4.50 4.02
C GLU A 10 -1.58 -4.99 2.57
N VAL A 11 -1.08 -6.21 2.38
CA VAL A 11 -1.08 -6.85 1.05
C VAL A 11 -2.37 -7.64 0.88
N VAL A 12 -3.15 -7.32 -0.16
CA VAL A 12 -4.38 -8.02 -0.50
C VAL A 12 -4.37 -8.48 -1.97
N GLN A 13 -5.09 -9.57 -2.28
CA GLN A 13 -5.25 -10.03 -3.66
C GLN A 13 -6.42 -9.31 -4.35
N GLY A 14 -6.08 -8.46 -5.30
CA GLY A 14 -7.03 -7.72 -6.13
C GLY A 14 -7.30 -8.37 -7.50
N PRO A 15 -8.15 -7.72 -8.32
CA PRO A 15 -8.48 -8.19 -9.67
C PRO A 15 -7.28 -8.38 -10.59
N LYS A 16 -6.15 -7.73 -10.30
CA LYS A 16 -4.92 -7.78 -11.09
C LYS A 16 -3.72 -8.34 -10.32
N GLY A 17 -3.95 -9.05 -9.21
CA GLY A 17 -2.91 -9.61 -8.35
C GLY A 17 -2.69 -8.81 -7.06
N ALA A 18 -1.50 -8.93 -6.48
CA ALA A 18 -1.18 -8.34 -5.17
C ALA A 18 -1.17 -6.82 -5.23
N GLN A 19 -1.89 -6.19 -4.30
CA GLN A 19 -2.02 -4.74 -4.20
C GLN A 19 -2.01 -4.30 -2.74
N ALA A 20 -1.64 -3.04 -2.50
CA ALA A 20 -1.67 -2.43 -1.17
C ALA A 20 -3.09 -1.97 -0.81
N ALA A 21 -3.50 -2.25 0.42
CA ALA A 21 -4.72 -1.72 1.05
C ALA A 21 -4.37 -0.99 2.36
N ASN A 22 -5.30 -0.15 2.83
CA ASN A 22 -5.20 0.53 4.13
C ASN A 22 -3.86 1.26 4.35
N VAL A 23 -3.39 2.00 3.34
CA VAL A 23 -2.07 2.65 3.37
C VAL A 23 -2.06 3.81 4.37
N GLN A 24 -1.07 3.82 5.26
CA GLN A 24 -0.89 4.83 6.31
C GLN A 24 0.56 5.36 6.31
N ALA A 25 0.76 6.54 6.90
CA ALA A 25 2.11 7.00 7.18
C ALA A 25 2.73 6.10 8.25
N ALA A 26 3.96 5.64 8.01
CA ALA A 26 4.75 4.93 9.02
C ALA A 26 5.12 5.85 10.19
#